data_AF-A0A928U0N0-F1
#
_entry.id   AF-A0A928U0N0-F1
#
_cell.length_a   1.000
_cell.length_b   1.000
_cell.length_c   1.000
_cell.angle_alpha   90.00
_cell.angle_beta   90.00
_cell.angle_gamma   90.00
#
_symmetry.space_group_name_H-M   'P 1'
#
loop_
_entity.id
_entity.type
_entity.pdbx_description
1 polymer ?
#
loop_
_entity_poly.entity_id
_entity_poly.type
_entity_poly.pdbx_seq_one_letter_code
_entity_poly.pdbx_strand_id
1 'polypeptide(L)'
;MLPIETFTPVPSRATPTEVLTPLEQTAHHLAASHQAISYAPRPPHLLARVPQLAKLLQQGYQTFRANTPEAVTFSYAAEWLLDNFYIVQRALQQIEEDLSPAFYGDLPKLNDGTPLQDYPRIYDVARQLLQAEGCQFDLERVYQFVWAYQAVPP
;
A
#
# COMPACT_ATOMS: atom_id res chain seq x y z
N MET A 1 -31.60 5.41 17.80
CA MET A 1 -31.55 4.90 16.41
C MET A 1 -31.07 6.07 15.57
N LEU A 2 -29.78 6.10 15.22
CA LEU A 2 -29.18 7.18 14.41
C LEU A 2 -29.47 6.90 12.92
N PRO A 3 -29.72 7.92 12.09
CA PRO A 3 -30.00 7.72 10.68
C PRO A 3 -28.74 7.28 9.93
N ILE A 4 -28.92 6.36 8.99
CA ILE A 4 -27.90 5.87 8.06
C ILE A 4 -27.58 7.02 7.11
N GLU A 5 -26.35 7.53 7.12
CA GLU A 5 -25.90 8.50 6.12
C GLU A 5 -26.02 7.85 4.74
N THR A 6 -26.89 8.40 3.91
CA THR A 6 -27.05 8.00 2.51
C THR A 6 -25.78 8.35 1.76
N PHE A 7 -25.07 7.32 1.30
CA PHE A 7 -23.97 7.44 0.33
C PHE A 7 -24.50 8.12 -0.93
N THR A 8 -24.22 9.41 -1.10
CA THR A 8 -24.52 10.11 -2.35
C THR A 8 -23.57 9.60 -3.43
N PRO A 9 -24.07 9.02 -4.53
CA PRO A 9 -23.20 8.62 -5.62
C PRO A 9 -22.59 9.87 -6.25
N VAL A 10 -21.26 9.89 -6.36
CA VAL A 10 -20.51 10.90 -7.14
C VAL A 10 -21.03 10.83 -8.59
N PRO A 11 -21.32 11.96 -9.25
CA PRO A 11 -21.91 11.95 -10.59
C PRO A 11 -21.01 11.22 -11.59
N SER A 12 -21.59 10.20 -12.22
CA SER A 12 -20.98 9.43 -13.32
C SER A 12 -20.70 10.37 -14.50
N ARG A 13 -19.44 10.72 -14.74
CA ARG A 13 -19.04 11.42 -15.97
C ARG A 13 -19.12 10.44 -17.14
N ALA A 14 -20.08 10.66 -18.05
CA ALA A 14 -20.17 9.96 -19.33
C ALA A 14 -19.83 10.90 -20.50
N THR A 15 -18.56 10.87 -20.95
CA THR A 15 -17.98 11.22 -22.28
C THR A 15 -18.06 12.68 -22.79
N PRO A 16 -17.15 13.20 -23.67
CA PRO A 16 -16.13 12.55 -24.52
C PRO A 16 -14.67 13.06 -24.32
N THR A 17 -13.69 12.16 -24.43
CA THR A 17 -12.22 12.41 -24.37
C THR A 17 -11.77 13.23 -23.15
N GLU A 18 -12.10 12.77 -21.95
CA GLU A 18 -11.43 13.27 -20.75
C GLU A 18 -10.01 12.71 -20.76
N VAL A 19 -9.01 13.57 -20.98
CA VAL A 19 -7.61 13.16 -20.92
C VAL A 19 -7.36 12.72 -19.50
N LEU A 20 -7.23 11.41 -19.30
CA LEU A 20 -6.91 10.83 -18.00
C LEU A 20 -5.69 11.52 -17.43
N THR A 21 -5.74 11.85 -16.15
CA THR A 21 -4.55 12.33 -15.41
C THR A 21 -3.45 11.25 -15.45
N PRO A 22 -2.18 11.61 -15.25
CA PRO A 22 -1.10 10.61 -15.17
C PRO A 22 -1.35 9.52 -14.12
N LEU A 23 -2.01 9.87 -13.01
CA LEU A 23 -2.41 8.95 -11.95
C LEU A 23 -3.45 7.93 -12.46
N GLU A 24 -4.50 8.40 -13.13
CA GLU A 24 -5.55 7.55 -13.69
C GLU A 24 -5.04 6.67 -14.85
N GLN A 25 -4.15 7.20 -15.69
CA GLN A 25 -3.48 6.41 -16.74
C GLN A 25 -2.68 5.26 -16.15
N THR A 26 -1.95 5.53 -15.06
CA THR A 26 -1.19 4.51 -14.31
C THR A 26 -2.13 3.45 -13.73
N ALA A 27 -3.26 3.88 -13.14
CA ALA A 27 -4.26 2.98 -12.59
C ALA A 27 -4.89 2.08 -13.68
N HIS A 28 -5.25 2.64 -14.82
CA HIS A 28 -5.81 1.89 -15.96
C HIS A 28 -4.81 0.86 -16.51
N HIS A 29 -3.55 1.25 -16.68
CA HIS A 29 -2.52 0.35 -17.18
C HIS A 29 -2.27 -0.81 -16.20
N LEU A 30 -2.23 -0.51 -14.89
CA LEU A 30 -2.11 -1.54 -13.86
C LEU A 30 -3.31 -2.51 -13.91
N ALA A 31 -4.54 -1.98 -13.98
CA ALA A 31 -5.74 -2.81 -14.07
C ALA A 31 -5.71 -3.73 -15.30
N ALA A 32 -5.31 -3.21 -16.46
CA ALA A 32 -5.17 -3.99 -17.69
C ALA A 32 -4.10 -5.09 -17.61
N SER A 33 -3.13 -4.97 -16.70
CA SER A 33 -2.13 -6.02 -16.44
C SER A 33 -2.61 -7.13 -15.51
N HIS A 34 -3.55 -6.83 -14.61
CA HIS A 34 -4.09 -7.78 -13.62
C HIS A 34 -5.17 -8.72 -14.19
N GLN A 35 -4.91 -9.34 -15.34
CA GLN A 35 -5.87 -10.19 -16.07
C GLN A 35 -6.09 -11.57 -15.43
N ALA A 36 -5.15 -12.02 -14.61
CA ALA A 36 -5.21 -13.34 -13.99
C ALA A 36 -5.13 -13.21 -12.48
N ILE A 37 -6.25 -13.46 -11.80
CA ILE A 37 -6.33 -13.51 -10.34
C ILE A 37 -6.75 -14.89 -9.85
N SER A 38 -6.32 -15.24 -8.64
CA SER A 38 -6.67 -16.50 -7.99
C SER A 38 -7.16 -16.24 -6.57
N TYR A 39 -8.22 -16.94 -6.17
CA TYR A 39 -8.70 -17.01 -4.78
C TYR A 39 -8.19 -18.28 -4.08
N ALA A 40 -7.35 -19.08 -4.74
CA ALA A 40 -6.76 -20.25 -4.11
C ALA A 40 -5.85 -19.82 -2.95
N PRO A 41 -5.80 -20.60 -1.86
CA PRO A 41 -4.86 -20.34 -0.78
C PRO A 41 -3.42 -20.34 -1.32
N ARG A 42 -2.71 -19.23 -1.11
CA ARG A 42 -1.28 -19.08 -1.45
C ARG A 42 -0.46 -18.79 -0.19
N PRO A 43 0.83 -19.16 -0.18
CA PRO A 43 1.71 -18.81 0.92
C PRO A 43 1.69 -17.29 1.20
N PRO A 44 1.66 -16.85 2.47
CA PRO A 44 1.52 -15.45 2.80
C PRO A 44 2.86 -14.70 2.69
N HIS A 45 3.40 -14.61 1.48
CA HIS A 45 4.72 -14.01 1.20
C HIS A 45 4.86 -12.60 1.77
N LEU A 46 3.80 -11.78 1.67
CA LEU A 46 3.82 -10.42 2.23
C LEU A 46 3.88 -10.42 3.76
N LEU A 47 3.00 -11.18 4.43
CA LEU A 47 2.99 -11.24 5.90
C LEU A 47 4.29 -11.84 6.43
N ALA A 48 4.86 -12.83 5.75
CA ALA A 48 6.14 -13.44 6.15
C ALA A 48 7.32 -12.44 6.13
N ARG A 49 7.21 -11.34 5.37
CA ARG A 49 8.23 -10.29 5.32
C ARG A 49 8.09 -9.26 6.44
N VAL A 50 6.89 -9.09 7.03
CA VAL A 50 6.65 -8.06 8.05
C VAL A 50 7.56 -8.22 9.27
N PRO A 51 7.74 -9.41 9.88
CA PRO A 51 8.67 -9.59 11.00
C PRO A 51 10.13 -9.33 10.63
N GLN A 52 10.52 -9.62 9.38
CA GLN A 52 11.88 -9.39 8.88
C GLN A 52 12.15 -7.88 8.75
N LEU A 53 11.18 -7.14 8.22
CA LEU A 53 11.24 -5.67 8.12
C LEU A 53 11.24 -5.02 9.50
N ALA A 54 10.39 -5.49 10.41
CA ALA A 54 10.34 -5.02 11.80
C ALA A 54 11.70 -5.16 12.49
N LYS A 55 12.33 -6.34 12.36
CA LYS A 55 13.67 -6.61 12.90
C LYS A 55 14.73 -5.69 12.30
N LEU A 56 14.70 -5.47 10.99
CA LEU A 56 15.63 -4.58 10.30
C LEU A 56 15.50 -3.13 10.79
N LEU A 57 14.27 -2.63 10.91
CA LEU A 57 13.99 -1.28 11.39
C LEU A 57 14.43 -1.10 12.85
N GLN A 58 14.16 -2.10 13.70
CA GLN A 58 14.60 -2.10 15.09
C GLN A 58 16.14 -2.10 15.20
N GLN A 59 16.83 -2.89 14.38
CA GLN A 59 18.29 -2.92 14.34
C GLN A 59 18.86 -1.56 13.91
N GLY A 60 18.28 -0.93 12.88
CA GLY A 60 18.66 0.42 12.44
C GLY A 60 18.49 1.45 13.54
N TYR A 61 17.33 1.46 14.20
CA TYR A 61 17.05 2.34 15.33
C TYR A 61 18.04 2.16 16.49
N GLN A 62 18.32 0.92 16.90
CA GLN A 62 19.29 0.64 17.98
C GLN A 62 20.70 1.07 17.59
N THR A 63 21.08 0.87 16.32
CA THR A 63 22.39 1.30 15.80
C THR A 63 22.53 2.81 15.90
N PHE A 64 21.57 3.59 15.42
CA PHE A 64 21.64 5.05 15.51
C PHE A 64 21.56 5.53 16.96
N ARG A 65 20.73 4.90 17.81
CA ARG A 65 20.58 5.28 19.20
C ARG A 65 21.84 5.05 20.05
N ALA A 66 22.60 4.01 19.75
CA ALA A 66 23.86 3.71 20.44
C ALA A 66 24.99 4.68 20.08
N ASN A 67 24.85 5.44 18.98
CA ASN A 67 25.81 6.46 18.57
C ASN A 67 25.32 7.83 19.07
N THR A 68 26.10 8.50 19.92
CA THR A 68 25.75 9.85 20.41
C THR A 68 26.01 10.90 19.31
N PRO A 69 25.20 11.96 19.21
CA PRO A 69 25.36 13.02 18.19
C PRO A 69 26.73 13.71 18.21
N GLU A 70 27.41 13.69 19.35
CA GLU A 70 28.73 14.30 19.55
C GLU A 70 29.85 13.60 18.75
N ALA A 71 29.61 12.37 18.24
CA ALA A 71 30.61 11.58 17.52
C ALA A 71 30.27 11.30 16.05
N VAL A 72 29.01 11.50 15.61
CA VAL A 72 28.55 11.10 14.26
C VAL A 72 27.53 12.10 13.71
N THR A 73 27.78 12.64 12.52
CA THR A 73 26.77 13.36 11.74
C THR A 73 25.77 12.36 11.17
N PHE A 74 24.53 12.40 11.63
CA PHE A 74 23.46 11.56 11.09
C PHE A 74 22.91 12.11 9.79
N SER A 75 22.35 11.22 8.98
CA SER A 75 21.52 11.63 7.84
C SER A 75 20.14 12.06 8.34
N TYR A 76 19.44 12.90 7.57
CA TYR A 76 18.05 13.28 7.88
C TYR A 76 17.12 12.08 8.09
N ALA A 77 17.35 10.97 7.37
CA ALA A 77 16.56 9.75 7.54
C ALA A 77 16.84 9.05 8.89
N ALA A 78 18.09 9.09 9.37
CA ALA A 78 18.46 8.52 10.67
C ALA A 78 17.89 9.35 11.82
N GLU A 79 17.97 10.69 11.73
CA GLU A 79 17.35 11.60 12.70
C GLU A 79 15.83 11.40 12.75
N TRP A 80 15.18 11.39 11.59
CA TRP A 80 13.74 11.13 11.52
C TRP A 80 13.37 9.79 12.16
N LEU A 81 14.13 8.73 11.88
CA LEU A 81 13.86 7.41 12.45
C LEU A 81 14.03 7.41 13.97
N LEU A 82 15.02 8.11 14.52
CA LEU A 82 15.24 8.21 15.96
C LEU A 82 14.07 8.90 16.66
N ASP A 83 13.59 10.00 16.10
CA ASP A 83 12.50 10.79 16.67
C ASP A 83 11.13 10.11 16.47
N ASN A 84 10.97 9.34 15.38
CA ASN A 84 9.67 8.83 14.94
C ASN A 84 9.52 7.31 15.03
N PHE A 85 10.44 6.59 15.67
CA PHE A 85 10.38 5.11 15.73
C PHE A 85 9.06 4.59 16.29
N TYR A 86 8.42 5.32 17.21
CA TYR A 86 7.10 4.98 17.75
C TYR A 86 5.98 4.96 16.69
N ILE A 87 6.10 5.74 15.60
CA ILE A 87 5.16 5.70 14.46
C ILE A 87 5.32 4.38 13.71
N VAL A 88 6.57 3.97 13.46
CA VAL A 88 6.89 2.69 12.82
C VAL A 88 6.34 1.52 13.65
N GLN A 89 6.54 1.54 14.97
CA GLN A 89 6.02 0.50 15.86
C GLN A 89 4.49 0.41 15.80
N ARG A 90 3.80 1.55 15.82
CA ARG A 90 2.33 1.59 15.69
C ARG A 90 1.86 1.07 14.33
N ALA A 91 2.55 1.41 13.25
CA ALA A 91 2.22 0.89 11.92
C ALA A 91 2.40 -0.62 11.82
N LEU A 92 3.44 -1.19 12.43
CA LEU A 92 3.66 -2.63 12.50
C LEU A 92 2.54 -3.35 13.27
N GLN A 93 2.14 -2.79 14.42
CA GLN A 93 1.02 -3.31 15.20
C GLN A 93 -0.30 -3.26 14.40
N GLN A 94 -0.58 -2.14 13.73
CA GLN A 94 -1.77 -1.99 12.89
C GLN A 94 -1.82 -3.02 11.77
N ILE A 95 -0.68 -3.31 11.13
CA ILE A 95 -0.58 -4.35 10.09
C ILE A 95 -0.95 -5.73 10.66
N GLU A 96 -0.47 -6.07 11.85
CA GLU A 96 -0.78 -7.35 12.50
C GLU A 96 -2.26 -7.47 12.90
N GLU A 97 -2.87 -6.37 13.34
CA GLU A 97 -4.29 -6.31 13.72
C GLU A 97 -5.22 -6.36 12.51
N ASP A 98 -4.94 -5.57 11.45
CA ASP A 98 -5.81 -5.43 10.28
C ASP A 98 -5.63 -6.55 9.26
N LEU A 99 -4.41 -7.10 9.11
CA LEU A 99 -4.09 -8.15 8.13
C LEU A 99 -3.91 -9.51 8.79
N SER A 100 -4.94 -9.96 9.52
CA SER A 100 -4.98 -11.31 10.07
C SER A 100 -4.73 -12.37 8.97
N PRO A 101 -4.13 -13.53 9.29
CA PRO A 101 -3.87 -14.59 8.29
C PRO A 101 -5.13 -15.04 7.53
N ALA A 102 -6.28 -15.05 8.20
CA ALA A 102 -7.56 -15.37 7.59
C ALA A 102 -7.96 -14.30 6.56
N PHE A 103 -8.00 -13.03 6.96
CA PHE A 103 -8.32 -11.93 6.04
C PHE A 103 -7.35 -11.86 4.87
N TYR A 104 -6.05 -12.03 5.11
CA TYR A 104 -5.06 -12.11 4.05
C TYR A 104 -5.35 -13.27 3.08
N GLY A 105 -5.78 -14.43 3.59
CA GLY A 105 -6.14 -15.59 2.79
C GLY A 105 -7.28 -15.32 1.81
N ASP A 106 -8.24 -14.49 2.20
CA ASP A 106 -9.42 -14.13 1.40
C ASP A 106 -9.10 -13.13 0.25
N LEU A 107 -7.95 -12.45 0.31
CA LEU A 107 -7.59 -11.46 -0.70
C LEU A 107 -7.21 -12.13 -2.03
N PRO A 108 -7.75 -11.68 -3.18
CA PRO A 108 -7.40 -12.22 -4.49
C PRO A 108 -5.91 -12.02 -4.77
N LYS A 109 -5.25 -13.08 -5.24
CA LYS A 109 -3.82 -13.12 -5.54
C LYS A 109 -3.56 -12.91 -7.02
N LEU A 110 -2.46 -12.26 -7.36
CA LEU A 110 -1.99 -12.15 -8.74
C LEU A 110 -1.49 -13.51 -9.24
N ASN A 111 -1.89 -13.88 -10.45
CA ASN A 111 -1.53 -15.12 -11.13
C ASN A 111 -1.16 -14.86 -12.61
N ASP A 112 -0.51 -13.73 -12.85
CA ASP A 112 -0.15 -13.19 -14.16
C ASP A 112 1.32 -13.44 -14.54
N GLY A 113 2.06 -14.19 -13.71
CA GLY A 113 3.48 -14.48 -13.92
C GLY A 113 4.41 -13.28 -13.65
N THR A 114 3.91 -12.22 -13.00
CA THR A 114 4.73 -11.08 -12.59
C THR A 114 5.63 -11.40 -11.40
N PRO A 115 6.63 -10.55 -11.08
CA PRO A 115 7.41 -10.67 -9.84
C PRO A 115 6.57 -10.66 -8.55
N LEU A 116 5.29 -10.23 -8.65
CA LEU A 116 4.33 -10.22 -7.55
C LEU A 116 3.31 -11.36 -7.66
N GLN A 117 3.63 -12.43 -8.41
CA GLN A 117 2.86 -13.68 -8.37
C GLN A 117 2.62 -14.11 -6.91
N ASP A 118 1.39 -14.54 -6.63
CA ASP A 118 0.90 -14.96 -5.32
C ASP A 118 0.80 -13.85 -4.25
N TYR A 119 1.12 -12.58 -4.58
CA TYR A 119 0.82 -11.44 -3.72
C TYR A 119 -0.65 -10.99 -3.88
N PRO A 120 -1.25 -10.37 -2.84
CA PRO A 120 -2.57 -9.78 -2.97
C PRO A 120 -2.60 -8.73 -4.07
N ARG A 121 -3.63 -8.74 -4.93
CA ARG A 121 -3.84 -7.70 -5.95
C ARG A 121 -3.82 -6.29 -5.36
N ILE A 122 -4.46 -6.13 -4.20
CA ILE A 122 -4.52 -4.85 -3.50
C ILE A 122 -3.14 -4.35 -3.04
N TYR A 123 -2.19 -5.26 -2.80
CA TYR A 123 -0.83 -4.88 -2.44
C TYR A 123 -0.10 -4.22 -3.62
N ASP A 124 -0.25 -4.74 -4.84
CA ASP A 124 0.37 -4.09 -6.01
C ASP A 124 -0.32 -2.78 -6.38
N VAL A 125 -1.65 -2.69 -6.21
CA VAL A 125 -2.40 -1.42 -6.33
C VAL A 125 -1.83 -0.37 -5.38
N ALA A 126 -1.67 -0.70 -4.09
CA ALA A 126 -1.10 0.22 -3.10
C ALA A 126 0.35 0.62 -3.43
N ARG A 127 1.17 -0.36 -3.85
CA ARG A 127 2.57 -0.13 -4.24
C ARG A 127 2.68 0.80 -5.46
N GLN A 128 1.86 0.59 -6.48
CA GLN A 128 1.89 1.39 -7.70
C GLN A 128 1.41 2.81 -7.46
N LEU A 129 0.40 2.99 -6.59
CA LEU A 129 -0.05 4.31 -6.13
C LEU A 129 1.07 5.06 -5.41
N LEU A 130 1.75 4.42 -4.44
CA LEU A 130 2.86 5.05 -3.71
C LEU A 130 4.00 5.50 -4.64
N GLN A 131 4.28 4.72 -5.68
CA GLN A 131 5.28 5.08 -6.69
C GLN A 131 4.84 6.24 -7.57
N ALA A 132 3.58 6.26 -8.01
CA ALA A 132 3.04 7.34 -8.85
C ALA A 132 3.03 8.69 -8.12
N GLU A 133 2.78 8.67 -6.80
CA GLU A 133 2.63 9.87 -5.97
C GLU A 133 3.92 10.29 -5.24
N GLY A 134 5.04 9.59 -5.46
CA GLY A 134 6.30 9.92 -4.78
C GLY A 134 6.18 9.92 -3.25
N CYS A 135 5.35 9.03 -2.70
CA CYS A 135 5.00 8.94 -1.27
C CYS A 135 4.23 10.13 -0.67
N GLN A 136 3.69 11.05 -1.49
CA GLN A 136 2.76 12.10 -1.04
C GLN A 136 1.32 11.59 -1.11
N PHE A 137 0.79 11.17 0.03
CA PHE A 137 -0.45 10.42 0.09
C PHE A 137 -1.56 11.20 0.77
N ASP A 138 -2.68 11.41 0.07
CA ASP A 138 -3.93 11.89 0.64
C ASP A 138 -5.09 10.97 0.20
N LEU A 139 -6.22 11.05 0.91
CA LEU A 139 -7.37 10.19 0.65
C LEU A 139 -8.01 10.45 -0.72
N GLU A 140 -7.99 11.69 -1.23
CA GLU A 140 -8.60 12.03 -2.51
C GLU A 140 -7.89 11.31 -3.66
N ARG A 141 -6.55 11.28 -3.64
CA ARG A 141 -5.73 10.55 -4.61
C ARG A 141 -5.91 9.05 -4.52
N VAL A 142 -6.10 8.51 -3.31
CA VAL A 142 -6.44 7.09 -3.13
C VAL A 142 -7.75 6.77 -3.82
N TYR A 143 -8.79 7.57 -3.58
CA TYR A 143 -10.08 7.38 -4.20
C TYR A 143 -9.98 7.48 -5.72
N GLN A 144 -9.28 8.48 -6.23
CA GLN A 144 -9.09 8.66 -7.67
C GLN A 144 -8.39 7.45 -8.31
N PHE A 145 -7.29 6.98 -7.71
CA PHE A 145 -6.54 5.83 -8.24
C PHE A 145 -7.36 4.55 -8.19
N VAL A 146 -8.02 4.26 -7.06
CA VAL A 146 -8.82 3.04 -6.90
C VAL A 146 -10.02 3.06 -7.83
N TRP A 147 -10.68 4.21 -8.01
CA TRP A 147 -11.81 4.35 -8.93
C TRP A 147 -11.38 4.11 -10.37
N ALA A 148 -10.30 4.77 -10.81
CA ALA A 148 -9.77 4.61 -12.16
C ALA A 148 -9.31 3.16 -12.40
N TYR A 149 -8.67 2.53 -11.41
CA TYR A 149 -8.29 1.13 -11.47
C TYR A 149 -9.52 0.22 -11.65
N GLN A 150 -10.62 0.48 -10.91
CA GLN A 150 -11.85 -0.33 -10.96
C GLN A 150 -12.72 -0.05 -12.20
N ALA A 151 -12.49 1.06 -12.91
CA ALA A 151 -13.20 1.39 -14.14
C ALA A 151 -12.83 0.44 -15.30
N VAL A 152 -11.67 -0.23 -15.22
CA VAL A 152 -11.26 -1.25 -16.17
C VAL A 152 -11.76 -2.62 -15.69
N PRO A 153 -12.53 -3.36 -16.52
CA PRO A 153 -13.00 -4.69 -16.15
C PRO A 153 -11.83 -5.68 -16.02
N PRO A 154 -11.89 -6.61 -15.04
CA PRO A 154 -10.87 -7.65 -14.86
C PRO A 154 -10.87 -8.68 -15.99
#